data_AF-S9VFI2-F1
#
_entry.id   AF-S9VFI2-F1
#
_cell.length_a   1.000
_cell.length_b   1.000
_cell.length_c   1.000
_cell.angle_alpha   90.00
_cell.angle_beta   90.00
_cell.angle_gamma   90.00
#
_symmetry.space_group_name_H-M   'P 1'
#
loop_
_entity.id
_entity.type
_entity.pdbx_description
1 polymer ?
#
loop_
_entity_poly.entity_id
_entity_poly.type
_entity_poly.pdbx_seq_one_letter_code
_entity_poly.pdbx_strand_id
1 'polypeptide(L)'
;MFNVSSVRLGGYMLYHRKAMGTMKYSKWQGGHGGLSHFYGRTIMREEVKEGMPVSMVDRQMMNYVHRSRLRHFQLFLSYQQKSHATQNKLREGEMLRRAWQRKVQKAFISFIQFKTMKTLEEQAALVTRYGQASVNAALGEEKQYMETDEKGGPDAKKKQFQRLHRQIQRLPSVQPIPKHVATMKQIHNDRFNHRWRVN
;
A
#
# COMPACT_ATOMS: atom_id res chain seq x y z
N MET A 1 -49.79 0.56 38.39
CA MET A 1 -48.66 -0.11 37.70
C MET A 1 -48.22 0.75 36.54
N PHE A 2 -47.14 1.53 36.69
CA PHE A 2 -46.59 2.30 35.60
C PHE A 2 -45.74 1.39 34.72
N ASN A 3 -46.15 1.19 33.47
CA ASN A 3 -45.34 0.58 32.43
C ASN A 3 -44.12 1.49 32.19
N VAL A 4 -43.00 1.15 32.83
CA VAL A 4 -41.70 1.76 32.52
C VAL A 4 -41.30 1.23 31.15
N SER A 5 -41.58 2.00 30.11
CA SER A 5 -41.00 1.81 28.80
C SER A 5 -39.47 1.83 28.97
N SER A 6 -38.84 0.66 28.87
CA SER A 6 -37.39 0.54 28.89
C SER A 6 -36.84 1.44 27.78
N VAL A 7 -36.20 2.54 28.17
CA VAL A 7 -35.49 3.41 27.25
C VAL A 7 -34.43 2.55 26.56
N ARG A 8 -34.67 2.16 25.31
CA ARG A 8 -33.64 1.56 24.45
C ARG A 8 -32.62 2.66 24.17
N LEU A 9 -31.61 2.78 25.04
CA LEU A 9 -30.44 3.62 24.78
C LEU A 9 -29.88 3.20 23.41
N GLY A 10 -29.85 4.16 22.48
CA GLY A 10 -29.67 3.94 21.05
C GLY A 10 -28.52 2.99 20.72
N GLY A 11 -28.87 1.82 20.21
CA GLY A 11 -27.91 0.84 19.70
C GLY A 11 -27.27 1.38 18.43
N TYR A 12 -26.09 1.97 18.56
CA TYR A 12 -25.29 2.38 17.42
C TYR A 12 -24.47 1.20 16.89
N MET A 13 -24.35 1.11 15.56
CA MET A 13 -23.39 0.18 14.95
C MET A 13 -21.95 0.61 15.26
N LEU A 14 -21.01 -0.33 15.30
CA LEU A 14 -19.62 -0.05 15.69
C LEU A 14 -18.93 1.07 14.89
N TYR A 15 -19.23 1.20 13.61
CA TYR A 15 -18.64 2.22 12.73
C TYR A 15 -19.37 3.57 12.78
N HIS A 16 -20.43 3.68 13.58
CA HIS A 16 -21.16 4.92 13.78
C HIS A 16 -20.33 5.92 14.59
N ARG A 17 -20.53 7.22 14.35
CA ARG A 17 -19.76 8.31 14.99
C ARG A 17 -19.79 8.30 16.52
N LYS A 18 -20.86 7.74 17.11
CA LYS A 18 -21.13 7.68 18.55
C LYS A 18 -21.00 6.28 19.15
N ALA A 19 -20.39 5.32 18.43
CA ALA A 19 -20.44 3.90 18.79
C ALA A 19 -19.84 3.56 20.16
N MET A 20 -18.67 4.12 20.49
CA MET A 20 -17.95 3.84 21.74
C MET A 20 -17.81 5.13 22.56
N GLY A 21 -18.93 5.62 23.09
CA GLY A 21 -18.95 6.81 23.94
C GLY A 21 -18.27 6.58 25.30
N THR A 22 -17.82 7.67 25.92
CA THR A 22 -17.14 7.70 27.24
C THR A 22 -17.88 8.58 28.26
N MET A 23 -19.13 8.93 27.97
CA MET A 23 -20.01 9.67 28.88
C MET A 23 -20.36 8.83 30.10
N LYS A 24 -20.71 9.46 31.22
CA LYS A 24 -21.12 8.79 32.47
C LYS A 24 -22.21 7.73 32.28
N TYR A 25 -23.12 7.95 31.32
CA TYR A 25 -24.23 7.06 31.02
C TYR A 25 -23.93 6.05 29.89
N SER A 26 -22.81 6.17 29.17
CA SER A 26 -22.46 5.25 28.10
C SER A 26 -21.56 4.14 28.62
N LYS A 27 -21.93 2.89 28.31
CA LYS A 27 -21.13 1.70 28.57
C LYS A 27 -20.83 1.02 27.25
N TRP A 28 -19.58 0.59 27.06
CA TRP A 28 -19.22 -0.21 25.91
C TRP A 28 -19.90 -1.58 25.98
N GLN A 29 -20.25 -2.13 24.82
CA GLN A 29 -21.07 -3.33 24.71
C GLN A 29 -20.24 -4.52 24.22
N GLY A 30 -20.43 -5.70 24.84
CA GLY A 30 -19.74 -6.95 24.49
C GLY A 30 -18.48 -7.25 25.32
N GLY A 31 -17.91 -8.44 25.15
CA GLY A 31 -16.64 -8.82 25.78
C GLY A 31 -15.45 -8.08 25.14
N HIS A 32 -14.53 -7.56 25.94
CA HIS A 32 -13.44 -6.68 25.46
C HIS A 32 -12.02 -7.23 25.61
N GLY A 33 -11.85 -8.42 26.19
CA GLY A 33 -10.55 -9.09 26.32
C GLY A 33 -10.63 -10.55 25.88
N GLY A 34 -9.48 -11.13 25.53
CA GLY A 34 -9.37 -12.54 25.11
C GLY A 34 -10.28 -12.88 23.93
N LEU A 35 -11.14 -13.89 24.12
CA LEU A 35 -12.24 -14.22 23.20
C LEU A 35 -13.30 -13.11 23.21
N SER A 36 -13.09 -12.10 22.39
CA SER A 36 -13.82 -10.82 22.49
C SER A 36 -15.02 -10.72 21.53
N HIS A 37 -15.75 -9.61 21.63
CA HIS A 37 -16.76 -9.17 20.67
C HIS A 37 -16.26 -9.18 19.21
N PHE A 38 -14.94 -9.09 19.01
CA PHE A 38 -14.29 -9.04 17.70
C PHE A 38 -13.83 -10.40 17.17
N TYR A 39 -14.09 -11.51 17.87
CA TYR A 39 -13.54 -12.82 17.57
C TYR A 39 -13.65 -13.22 16.08
N GLY A 40 -14.86 -13.17 15.52
CA GLY A 40 -15.11 -13.43 14.09
C GLY A 40 -15.19 -12.17 13.21
N ARG A 41 -14.88 -10.99 13.75
CA ARG A 41 -15.05 -9.69 13.07
C ARG A 41 -13.73 -8.99 12.76
N THR A 42 -12.61 -9.60 13.11
CA THR A 42 -11.28 -9.06 12.88
C THR A 42 -10.89 -9.23 11.41
N ILE A 43 -10.66 -8.12 10.71
CA ILE A 43 -10.47 -8.10 9.25
C ILE A 43 -9.04 -8.48 8.84
N MET A 44 -8.05 -8.10 9.66
CA MET A 44 -6.63 -8.36 9.37
C MET A 44 -5.93 -8.79 10.66
N ARG A 45 -5.05 -9.78 10.53
CA ARG A 45 -4.20 -10.29 11.62
C ARG A 45 -2.81 -10.48 11.03
N GLU A 46 -1.80 -9.95 11.70
CA GLU A 46 -0.40 -10.10 11.32
C GLU A 46 0.38 -10.50 12.57
N GLU A 47 1.22 -11.52 12.45
CA GLU A 47 2.16 -11.90 13.51
C GLU A 47 3.42 -11.03 13.41
N VAL A 48 3.83 -10.46 14.55
CA VAL A 48 4.99 -9.58 14.59
C VAL A 48 6.26 -10.42 14.63
N LYS A 49 7.05 -10.35 13.55
CA LYS A 49 8.34 -11.04 13.46
C LYS A 49 9.35 -10.46 14.44
N GLU A 50 10.25 -11.31 14.91
CA GLU A 50 11.36 -10.89 15.78
C GLU A 50 12.21 -9.80 15.12
N GLY A 51 12.60 -8.79 15.90
CA GLY A 51 13.36 -7.63 15.41
C GLY A 51 12.57 -6.66 14.51
N MET A 52 11.29 -6.91 14.22
CA MET A 52 10.46 -6.00 13.44
C MET A 52 9.65 -5.05 14.35
N PRO A 53 9.76 -3.73 14.17
CA PRO A 53 8.94 -2.80 14.93
C PRO A 53 7.48 -2.82 14.43
N VAL A 54 6.53 -2.74 15.37
CA VAL A 54 5.08 -2.75 15.09
C VAL A 54 4.65 -1.62 14.15
N SER A 55 5.36 -0.49 14.14
CA SER A 55 5.11 0.62 13.22
C SER A 55 5.27 0.24 11.75
N MET A 56 6.12 -0.73 11.43
CA MET A 56 6.29 -1.24 10.06
C MET A 56 5.11 -2.10 9.64
N VAL A 57 4.64 -2.96 10.55
CA VAL A 57 3.44 -3.77 10.35
C VAL A 57 2.22 -2.87 10.13
N ASP A 58 2.00 -1.89 11.02
CA ASP A 58 0.91 -0.91 10.88
C ASP A 58 0.97 -0.19 9.53
N ARG A 59 2.15 0.30 9.14
CA ARG A 59 2.30 1.00 7.86
C ARG A 59 2.05 0.11 6.66
N GLN A 60 2.45 -1.16 6.70
CA GLN A 60 2.17 -2.11 5.63
C GLN A 60 0.67 -2.37 5.50
N MET A 61 -0.01 -2.63 6.62
CA MET A 61 -1.47 -2.84 6.66
C MET A 61 -2.20 -1.58 6.17
N MET A 62 -1.85 -0.40 6.68
CA MET A 62 -2.47 0.85 6.29
C MET A 62 -2.22 1.24 4.84
N ASN A 63 -1.02 0.95 4.32
CA ASN A 63 -0.71 1.14 2.90
C ASN A 63 -1.54 0.18 2.03
N TYR A 64 -1.65 -1.09 2.41
CA TYR A 64 -2.49 -2.07 1.71
C TYR A 64 -3.95 -1.60 1.64
N VAL A 65 -4.54 -1.23 2.78
CA VAL A 65 -5.93 -0.75 2.87
C VAL A 65 -6.14 0.56 2.10
N HIS A 66 -5.13 1.44 2.05
CA HIS A 66 -5.19 2.68 1.27
C HIS A 66 -5.12 2.40 -0.24
N ARG A 67 -4.10 1.67 -0.70
CA ARG A 67 -3.86 1.37 -2.10
C ARG A 67 -4.99 0.57 -2.74
N SER A 68 -5.58 -0.37 -1.99
CA SER A 68 -6.75 -1.16 -2.42
C SER A 68 -8.07 -0.38 -2.39
N ARG A 69 -8.06 0.86 -1.88
CA ARG A 69 -9.23 1.74 -1.65
C ARG A 69 -10.24 1.22 -0.62
N LEU A 70 -9.88 0.24 0.20
CA LEU A 70 -10.76 -0.27 1.27
C LEU A 70 -11.07 0.78 2.35
N ARG A 71 -10.07 1.55 2.82
CA ARG A 71 -10.35 2.65 3.77
C ARG A 71 -11.13 3.79 3.15
N HIS A 72 -11.01 4.00 1.84
CA HIS A 72 -11.81 5.01 1.16
C HIS A 72 -13.28 4.64 1.23
N PHE A 73 -13.60 3.38 0.94
CA PHE A 73 -14.94 2.84 1.02
C PHE A 73 -15.48 2.85 2.46
N GLN A 74 -14.69 2.38 3.44
CA GLN A 74 -15.09 2.37 4.84
C GLN A 74 -15.41 3.78 5.36
N LEU A 75 -14.52 4.76 5.14
CA LEU A 75 -14.73 6.15 5.58
C LEU A 75 -15.90 6.83 4.88
N PHE A 76 -16.12 6.50 3.61
CA PHE A 76 -17.22 7.03 2.81
C PHE A 76 -18.58 6.56 3.35
N LEU A 77 -18.72 5.26 3.62
CA LEU A 77 -19.98 4.68 4.08
C LEU A 77 -20.26 4.89 5.57
N SER A 78 -19.23 4.84 6.42
CA SER A 78 -19.43 4.87 7.87
C SER A 78 -19.85 6.24 8.40
N TYR A 79 -19.60 7.31 7.63
CA TYR A 79 -19.75 8.67 8.14
C TYR A 79 -21.12 9.30 7.87
N GLN A 80 -21.65 9.19 6.65
CA GLN A 80 -22.89 9.84 6.22
C GLN A 80 -23.73 8.91 5.36
N GLN A 81 -25.05 8.98 5.52
CA GLN A 81 -25.99 8.34 4.61
C GLN A 81 -26.02 9.12 3.29
N LYS A 82 -25.95 8.39 2.17
CA LYS A 82 -26.12 8.92 0.81
C LYS A 82 -27.11 8.04 0.09
N SER A 83 -27.99 8.62 -0.73
CA SER A 83 -28.95 7.87 -1.54
C SER A 83 -28.22 6.89 -2.48
N HIS A 84 -28.85 5.75 -2.79
CA HIS A 84 -28.29 4.74 -3.69
C HIS A 84 -27.90 5.35 -5.05
N ALA A 85 -28.71 6.27 -5.59
CA ALA A 85 -28.39 7.00 -6.81
C ALA A 85 -27.06 7.78 -6.71
N THR A 86 -26.83 8.47 -5.59
CA THR A 86 -25.57 9.21 -5.36
C THR A 86 -24.39 8.26 -5.19
N GLN A 87 -24.58 7.14 -4.49
CA GLN A 87 -23.53 6.13 -4.32
C GLN A 87 -23.13 5.51 -5.67
N ASN A 88 -24.11 5.12 -6.49
CA ASN A 88 -23.88 4.57 -7.82
C ASN A 88 -23.20 5.59 -8.73
N LYS A 89 -23.66 6.86 -8.75
CA LYS A 89 -23.03 7.95 -9.50
C LYS A 89 -21.53 8.08 -9.16
N LEU A 90 -21.19 8.07 -7.88
CA LEU A 90 -19.81 8.21 -7.43
C LEU A 90 -18.96 6.98 -7.77
N ARG A 91 -19.51 5.77 -7.59
CA ARG A 91 -18.84 4.49 -7.87
C ARG A 91 -18.56 4.31 -9.37
N GLU A 92 -19.57 4.52 -10.21
CA GLU A 92 -19.44 4.44 -11.66
C GLU A 92 -18.51 5.53 -12.20
N GLY A 93 -18.64 6.77 -11.71
CA GLY A 93 -17.71 7.84 -12.07
C GLY A 93 -16.26 7.52 -11.70
N GLU A 94 -16.01 6.85 -10.57
CA GLU A 94 -14.67 6.37 -10.21
C GLU A 94 -14.17 5.27 -11.14
N MET A 95 -15.03 4.31 -11.47
CA MET A 95 -14.73 3.20 -12.38
C MET A 95 -14.37 3.71 -13.79
N LEU A 96 -15.16 4.63 -14.34
CA LEU A 96 -14.92 5.22 -15.66
C LEU A 96 -13.62 6.02 -15.72
N ARG A 97 -13.31 6.82 -14.69
CA ARG A 97 -12.01 7.52 -14.62
C ARG A 97 -10.84 6.54 -14.58
N ARG A 98 -10.98 5.42 -13.84
CA ARG A 98 -9.97 4.36 -13.81
C ARG A 98 -9.83 3.67 -15.17
N ALA A 99 -10.93 3.38 -15.85
CA ALA A 99 -10.91 2.76 -17.18
C ALA A 99 -10.21 3.66 -18.21
N TRP A 100 -10.51 4.96 -18.19
CA TRP A 100 -9.81 5.94 -19.01
C TRP A 100 -8.31 5.99 -18.70
N GLN A 101 -7.94 6.09 -17.43
CA GLN A 101 -6.53 6.12 -17.03
C GLN A 101 -5.77 4.84 -17.43
N ARG A 102 -6.42 3.67 -17.39
CA ARG A 102 -5.84 2.42 -17.88
C ARG A 102 -5.55 2.44 -19.39
N LYS A 103 -6.41 3.08 -20.19
CA LYS A 103 -6.15 3.26 -21.64
C LYS A 103 -4.91 4.12 -21.87
N VAL A 104 -4.78 5.23 -21.14
CA VAL A 104 -3.59 6.09 -21.17
C VAL A 104 -2.34 5.32 -20.74
N GLN A 105 -2.42 4.55 -19.65
CA GLN A 105 -1.30 3.72 -19.18
C GLN A 105 -0.87 2.68 -20.19
N LYS A 106 -1.81 2.03 -20.91
CA LYS A 106 -1.47 1.06 -21.96
C LYS A 106 -0.70 1.73 -23.10
N ALA A 107 -1.17 2.86 -23.60
CA ALA A 107 -0.46 3.61 -24.64
C ALA A 107 0.94 4.02 -24.18
N PHE A 108 1.06 4.48 -22.94
CA PHE A 108 2.35 4.81 -22.33
C PHE A 108 3.29 3.60 -22.22
N ILE A 109 2.79 2.44 -21.75
CA ILE A 109 3.59 1.21 -21.64
C ILE A 109 4.11 0.77 -23.02
N SER A 110 3.27 0.82 -24.06
CA SER A 110 3.71 0.51 -25.43
C SER A 110 4.83 1.43 -25.91
N PHE A 111 4.76 2.72 -25.58
CA PHE A 111 5.84 3.66 -25.89
C PHE A 111 7.12 3.36 -25.10
N ILE A 112 7.00 3.02 -23.81
CA ILE A 112 8.16 2.64 -22.99
C ILE A 112 8.80 1.37 -23.53
N GLN A 113 8.02 0.38 -23.99
CA GLN A 113 8.56 -0.83 -24.63
C GLN A 113 9.36 -0.49 -25.90
N PHE A 114 8.87 0.42 -26.73
CA PHE A 114 9.62 0.91 -27.89
C PHE A 114 10.92 1.61 -27.48
N LYS A 115 10.89 2.47 -26.44
CA LYS A 115 12.10 3.12 -25.92
C LYS A 115 13.09 2.12 -25.35
N THR A 116 12.62 1.12 -24.61
CA THR A 116 13.46 0.03 -24.10
C THR A 116 14.09 -0.75 -25.26
N MET A 117 13.33 -1.04 -26.32
CA MET A 117 13.89 -1.67 -27.53
C MET A 117 15.00 -0.82 -28.14
N LYS A 118 14.82 0.51 -28.25
CA LYS A 118 15.86 1.41 -28.76
C LYS A 118 17.11 1.46 -27.87
N THR A 119 16.95 1.44 -26.54
CA THR A 119 18.12 1.35 -25.65
C THR A 119 18.87 0.03 -25.77
N LEU A 120 18.16 -1.07 -26.04
CA LEU A 120 18.79 -2.38 -26.27
C LEU A 120 19.46 -2.45 -27.66
N GLU A 121 18.90 -1.77 -28.67
CA GLU A 121 19.53 -1.60 -29.98
C GLU A 121 20.83 -0.79 -29.88
N GLU A 122 20.83 0.30 -29.11
CA GLU A 122 22.04 1.07 -28.79
C GLU A 122 23.07 0.21 -28.05
N GLN A 123 22.63 -0.62 -27.10
CA GLN A 123 23.51 -1.58 -26.43
C GLN A 123 24.10 -2.60 -27.43
N ALA A 124 23.33 -3.10 -28.38
CA ALA A 124 23.81 -4.00 -29.42
C ALA A 124 24.84 -3.31 -30.34
N ALA A 125 24.62 -2.03 -30.67
CA ALA A 125 25.60 -1.25 -31.42
C ALA A 125 26.92 -1.08 -30.65
N LEU A 126 26.87 -0.88 -29.33
CA LEU A 126 28.07 -0.86 -28.47
C LEU A 126 28.79 -2.21 -28.48
N VAL A 127 28.05 -3.33 -28.44
CA VAL A 127 28.61 -4.68 -28.55
C VAL A 127 29.35 -4.86 -29.88
N THR A 128 28.76 -4.46 -31.00
CA THR A 128 29.41 -4.55 -32.31
C THR A 128 30.65 -3.68 -32.40
N ARG A 129 30.62 -2.48 -31.80
CA ARG A 129 31.74 -1.52 -31.85
C ARG A 129 32.92 -1.93 -30.97
N TYR A 130 32.67 -2.43 -29.76
CA TYR A 130 33.71 -2.69 -28.76
C TYR A 130 34.00 -4.19 -28.55
N GLY A 131 33.20 -5.07 -29.14
CA GLY A 131 33.25 -6.51 -28.92
C GLY A 131 32.48 -6.94 -27.66
N GLN A 132 31.83 -8.11 -27.73
CA GLN A 132 31.01 -8.66 -26.65
C GLN A 132 31.78 -8.81 -25.33
N ALA A 133 33.03 -9.30 -25.38
CA ALA A 133 33.84 -9.52 -24.19
C ALA A 133 34.16 -8.21 -23.45
N SER A 134 34.43 -7.12 -24.18
CA SER A 134 34.72 -5.80 -23.60
C SER A 134 33.48 -5.20 -22.93
N VAL A 135 32.31 -5.33 -23.57
CA VAL A 135 31.04 -4.88 -22.98
C VAL A 135 30.69 -5.69 -21.73
N ASN A 136 30.87 -7.01 -21.76
CA ASN A 136 30.66 -7.84 -20.58
C ASN A 136 31.59 -7.46 -19.43
N ALA A 137 32.88 -7.20 -19.72
CA ALA A 137 33.83 -6.73 -18.72
C ALA A 137 33.37 -5.39 -18.08
N ALA A 138 32.85 -4.46 -18.89
CA ALA A 138 32.28 -3.20 -18.40
C ALA A 138 30.99 -3.39 -17.56
N LEU A 139 30.20 -4.42 -17.85
CA LEU A 139 29.03 -4.81 -17.05
C LEU A 139 29.39 -5.57 -15.76
N GLY A 140 30.67 -5.80 -15.51
CA GLY A 140 31.18 -6.47 -14.32
C GLY A 140 31.45 -7.97 -14.49
N GLU A 141 31.64 -8.46 -15.72
CA GLU A 141 32.09 -9.83 -15.98
C GLU A 141 33.50 -10.06 -15.45
N GLU A 142 33.61 -11.07 -14.60
CA GLU A 142 34.79 -11.40 -13.80
C GLU A 142 35.79 -12.29 -14.56
N LYS A 143 36.37 -11.79 -15.66
CA LYS A 143 37.42 -12.54 -16.39
C LYS A 143 38.79 -12.50 -15.73
N GLN A 144 39.04 -11.54 -14.83
CA GLN A 144 40.36 -11.32 -14.21
C GLN A 144 40.66 -12.14 -12.94
N TYR A 145 39.68 -12.84 -12.34
CA TYR A 145 39.93 -13.58 -11.08
C TYR A 145 40.47 -15.00 -11.27
N MET A 146 40.81 -15.39 -12.51
CA MET A 146 41.31 -16.74 -12.80
C MET A 146 42.82 -16.80 -13.04
N GLU A 147 43.54 -15.67 -13.23
CA GLU A 147 44.94 -15.74 -13.73
C GLU A 147 46.04 -15.16 -12.84
N THR A 148 45.78 -14.49 -11.72
CA THR A 148 46.89 -14.06 -10.82
C THR A 148 46.49 -14.08 -9.35
N ASP A 149 46.80 -15.18 -8.68
CA ASP A 149 47.50 -15.25 -7.39
C ASP A 149 47.08 -16.52 -6.64
N GLU A 150 48.09 -17.31 -6.26
CA GLU A 150 48.04 -18.45 -5.33
C GLU A 150 47.47 -18.11 -3.94
N LYS A 151 46.93 -16.90 -3.72
CA LYS A 151 46.29 -16.44 -2.48
C LYS A 151 45.02 -15.58 -2.67
N GLY A 152 44.48 -15.39 -3.88
CA GLY A 152 43.44 -14.36 -4.13
C GLY A 152 42.14 -14.78 -4.86
N GLY A 153 42.12 -15.91 -5.57
CA GLY A 153 41.02 -16.31 -6.48
C GLY A 153 39.63 -16.57 -5.85
N PRO A 154 39.49 -17.34 -4.74
CA PRO A 154 38.19 -17.61 -4.13
C PRO A 154 37.64 -16.45 -3.28
N ASP A 155 38.52 -15.61 -2.75
CA ASP A 155 38.14 -14.52 -1.85
C ASP A 155 37.52 -13.32 -2.58
N ALA A 156 37.94 -13.05 -3.82
CA ALA A 156 37.38 -11.95 -4.59
C ALA A 156 35.93 -12.22 -5.06
N LYS A 157 35.66 -13.43 -5.56
CA LYS A 157 34.28 -13.89 -5.87
C LYS A 157 33.40 -13.85 -4.62
N LYS A 158 33.93 -14.30 -3.48
CA LYS A 158 33.22 -14.25 -2.19
C LYS A 158 32.92 -12.81 -1.77
N LYS A 159 33.85 -11.87 -1.95
CA LYS A 159 33.63 -10.42 -1.69
C LYS A 159 32.58 -9.82 -2.63
N GLN A 160 32.60 -10.14 -3.92
CA GLN A 160 31.60 -9.67 -4.87
C GLN A 160 30.21 -10.23 -4.52
N PHE A 161 30.12 -11.53 -4.23
CA PHE A 161 28.88 -12.15 -3.80
C PHE A 161 28.36 -11.52 -2.50
N GLN A 162 29.22 -11.27 -1.51
CA GLN A 162 28.83 -10.56 -0.29
C GLN A 162 28.34 -9.13 -0.57
N ARG A 163 28.96 -8.42 -1.52
CA ARG A 163 28.50 -7.09 -1.94
C ARG A 163 27.12 -7.16 -2.59
N LEU A 164 26.90 -8.08 -3.52
CA LEU A 164 25.61 -8.30 -4.18
C LEU A 164 24.56 -8.74 -3.17
N HIS A 165 24.90 -9.65 -2.26
CA HIS A 165 24.00 -10.11 -1.20
C HIS A 165 23.55 -8.96 -0.31
N ARG A 166 24.46 -8.06 0.10
CA ARG A 166 24.12 -6.85 0.85
C ARG A 166 23.23 -5.88 0.05
N GLN A 167 23.41 -5.78 -1.26
CA GLN A 167 22.59 -4.93 -2.13
C GLN A 167 21.19 -5.52 -2.37
N ILE A 168 21.10 -6.86 -2.51
CA ILE A 168 19.86 -7.59 -2.72
C ILE A 168 19.04 -7.64 -1.42
N GLN A 169 19.70 -7.74 -0.26
CA GLN A 169 19.08 -7.59 1.04
C GLN A 169 18.56 -6.16 1.20
N ARG A 170 17.33 -5.94 0.73
CA ARG A 170 16.67 -4.64 0.82
C ARG A 170 16.23 -4.37 2.24
N LEU A 171 16.55 -3.17 2.71
CA LEU A 171 15.89 -2.61 3.89
C LEU A 171 14.37 -2.59 3.68
N PRO A 172 13.59 -2.77 4.76
CA PRO A 172 12.15 -2.82 4.64
C PRO A 172 11.63 -1.45 4.16
N SER A 173 10.84 -1.46 3.09
CA SER A 173 10.34 -0.23 2.47
C SER A 173 9.28 0.43 3.36
N VAL A 174 9.51 1.69 3.72
CA VAL A 174 8.57 2.51 4.47
C VAL A 174 7.65 3.25 3.49
N GLN A 175 6.46 2.71 3.24
CA GLN A 175 5.51 3.31 2.31
C GLN A 175 4.81 4.52 2.94
N PRO A 176 4.71 5.67 2.25
CA PRO A 176 4.00 6.83 2.77
C PRO A 176 2.48 6.61 2.73
N ILE A 177 1.80 6.99 3.82
CA ILE A 177 0.33 6.89 3.92
C ILE A 177 -0.25 8.29 3.96
N PRO A 178 -1.09 8.68 2.98
CA PRO A 178 -1.77 9.96 3.01
C PRO A 178 -2.61 10.13 4.28
N LYS A 179 -2.44 11.29 4.92
CA LYS A 179 -3.20 11.67 6.11
C LYS A 179 -4.64 11.99 5.74
N HIS A 180 -5.57 11.69 6.64
CA HIS A 180 -6.95 12.10 6.49
C HIS A 180 -7.06 13.62 6.73
N VAL A 181 -7.79 14.31 5.87
CA VAL A 181 -8.00 15.76 5.97
C VAL A 181 -9.38 16.01 6.54
N ALA A 182 -9.43 16.51 7.77
CA ALA A 182 -10.69 16.86 8.41
C ALA A 182 -11.18 18.23 7.94
N THR A 183 -12.29 18.26 7.21
CA THR A 183 -12.91 19.51 6.75
C THR A 183 -14.07 19.92 7.67
N MET A 184 -14.47 21.19 7.65
CA MET A 184 -15.44 21.76 8.60
C MET A 184 -16.74 20.95 8.73
N LYS A 185 -17.47 20.71 7.62
CA LYS A 185 -18.73 19.95 7.61
C LYS A 185 -18.60 18.53 7.07
N GLN A 186 -17.40 18.14 6.65
CA GLN A 186 -17.12 16.80 6.13
C GLN A 186 -18.05 16.35 5.00
N ILE A 187 -18.12 17.12 3.90
CA ILE A 187 -18.83 16.68 2.68
C ILE A 187 -18.28 15.33 2.19
N HIS A 188 -16.97 15.16 2.38
CA HIS A 188 -16.21 13.95 2.08
C HIS A 188 -15.31 13.60 3.25
N ASN A 189 -15.64 12.54 3.98
CA ASN A 189 -14.75 11.98 5.00
C ASN A 189 -13.65 11.10 4.38
N ASP A 190 -13.72 10.80 3.08
CA ASP A 190 -12.70 10.12 2.28
C ASP A 190 -11.64 11.09 1.70
N ARG A 191 -11.45 12.24 2.37
CA ARG A 191 -10.52 13.31 1.96
C ARG A 191 -9.10 12.99 2.41
N PHE A 192 -8.18 12.96 1.44
CA PHE A 192 -6.73 12.73 1.64
C PHE A 192 -5.87 13.82 0.98
N ASN A 193 -6.51 14.85 0.43
CA ASN A 193 -5.88 16.00 -0.22
C ASN A 193 -6.81 17.21 -0.16
N HIS A 194 -6.28 18.40 -0.45
CA HIS A 194 -7.05 19.65 -0.35
C HIS A 194 -7.89 19.96 -1.60
N ARG A 195 -7.65 19.26 -2.73
CA ARG A 195 -8.37 19.46 -3.99
C ARG A 195 -9.89 19.36 -3.80
N TRP A 196 -10.61 20.35 -4.31
CA TRP A 196 -12.07 20.32 -4.38
C TRP A 196 -12.57 19.09 -5.16
N ARG A 197 -13.70 18.52 -4.74
CA ARG A 197 -14.31 17.33 -5.35
C ARG A 197 -15.76 17.64 -5.70
N VAL A 198 -16.28 16.91 -6.67
CA VAL A 198 -17.66 17.07 -7.16
C VAL A 198 -18.64 16.60 -6.08
N ASN A 199 -19.09 17.55 -5.24
CA ASN A 199 -20.32 17.62 -4.42
C ASN A 199 -20.16 18.68 -3.32
#